data_AF-A0A7V3NIQ1-F1
#
_entry.id   AF-A0A7V3NIQ1-F1
#
_cell.length_a   1.000
_cell.length_b   1.000
_cell.length_c   1.000
_cell.angle_alpha   90.00
_cell.angle_beta   90.00
_cell.angle_gamma   90.00
#
_symmetry.space_group_name_H-M   'P 1'
#
loop_
_entity.id
_entity.type
_entity.pdbx_description
1 polymer ?
#
loop_
_entity_poly.entity_id
_entity_poly.type
_entity_poly.pdbx_seq_one_letter_code
_entity_poly.pdbx_strand_id
1 'polypeptide(L)'
;MERAGVVRGMPLEISLDELLRVSRDAATQPAIRAAAEWAIARALELAEPAGVYRWVPVARLEGGVLVLEGGHALHIGEKADLLQPAREVLAFAETIGPKVEEEVRACFREGRALEGYLLDCAGVLALSRAGDYFRRMAEEEAARRGWGVSLFTAPGSLVGWPLQGQQELCALLDLEAIGVTLSPRHVLYPGKSASGLIGIGPGFQARKVESPCRFCQIADTCWRRRA
;
A
#
# COMPACT_ATOMS: atom_id res chain seq x y z
N MET A 1 -0.82 15.65 17.40
CA MET A 1 -0.43 14.94 16.17
C MET A 1 -0.81 15.80 14.99
N GLU A 2 0.07 15.93 14.02
CA GLU A 2 -0.19 16.69 12.79
C GLU A 2 -1.31 16.00 11.98
N ARG A 3 -2.29 16.76 11.50
CA ARG A 3 -3.46 16.22 10.77
C ARG A 3 -3.15 15.89 9.31
N ALA A 4 -2.01 16.32 8.80
CA ALA A 4 -1.47 15.94 7.50
C ALA A 4 0.05 16.03 7.56
N GLY A 5 0.75 15.35 6.67
CA GLY A 5 2.20 15.43 6.64
C GLY A 5 2.84 14.63 5.53
N VAL A 6 4.14 14.86 5.36
CA VAL A 6 5.00 14.11 4.44
C VAL A 6 6.05 13.38 5.26
N VAL A 7 6.26 12.11 4.94
CA VAL A 7 7.25 11.24 5.58
C VAL A 7 8.20 10.74 4.52
N ARG A 8 9.50 10.70 4.85
CA ARG A 8 10.57 10.19 3.99
C ARG A 8 11.48 9.27 4.77
N GLY A 9 12.17 8.38 4.05
CA GLY A 9 13.15 7.48 4.65
C GLY A 9 12.51 6.47 5.59
N MET A 10 11.29 6.01 5.28
CA MET A 10 10.64 4.93 6.02
C MET A 10 11.55 3.69 5.99
N PRO A 11 11.79 3.03 7.13
CA PRO A 11 12.68 1.88 7.18
C PRO A 11 12.12 0.73 6.35
N LEU A 12 12.95 0.18 5.47
CA LEU A 12 12.62 -0.94 4.60
C LEU A 12 13.42 -2.17 5.01
N GLU A 13 12.74 -3.31 5.11
CA GLU A 13 13.36 -4.60 5.39
C GLU A 13 12.71 -5.68 4.53
N ILE A 14 13.53 -6.41 3.79
CA ILE A 14 13.07 -7.50 2.92
C ILE A 14 13.83 -8.75 3.33
N SER A 15 13.10 -9.78 3.72
CA SER A 15 13.71 -11.08 4.01
C SER A 15 13.81 -11.94 2.76
N LEU A 16 14.86 -12.75 2.72
CA LEU A 16 15.07 -13.73 1.64
C LEU A 16 13.90 -14.73 1.56
N ASP A 17 13.42 -15.18 2.72
CA ASP A 17 12.31 -16.13 2.82
C ASP A 17 11.00 -15.55 2.28
N GLU A 18 10.74 -14.27 2.50
CA GLU A 18 9.55 -13.60 1.94
C GLU A 18 9.66 -13.43 0.43
N LEU A 19 10.85 -13.07 -0.07
CA LEU A 19 11.07 -12.93 -1.51
C LEU A 19 10.92 -14.26 -2.25
N LEU A 20 11.39 -15.35 -1.64
CA LEU A 20 11.39 -16.70 -2.24
C LEU A 20 10.18 -17.54 -1.83
N ARG A 21 9.19 -16.97 -1.12
CA ARG A 21 8.04 -17.71 -0.57
C ARG A 21 7.26 -18.52 -1.60
N VAL A 22 7.26 -18.09 -2.86
CA VAL A 22 6.53 -18.72 -3.97
C VAL A 22 7.18 -20.03 -4.45
N SER A 23 8.45 -20.29 -4.09
CA SER A 23 9.11 -21.55 -4.43
C SER A 23 10.20 -21.91 -3.41
N ARG A 24 9.80 -22.74 -2.43
CA ARG A 24 10.73 -23.30 -1.42
C ARG A 24 11.84 -24.13 -2.06
N ASP A 25 11.54 -24.83 -3.15
CA ASP A 25 12.53 -25.61 -3.89
C ASP A 25 13.51 -24.70 -4.65
N ALA A 26 13.04 -23.57 -5.20
CA ALA A 26 13.92 -22.59 -5.83
C ALA A 26 14.89 -21.94 -4.84
N ALA A 27 14.49 -21.78 -3.56
CA ALA A 27 15.35 -21.25 -2.51
C ALA A 27 16.57 -22.14 -2.21
N THR A 28 16.54 -23.41 -2.59
CA THR A 28 17.67 -24.34 -2.43
C THR A 28 18.72 -24.23 -3.53
N GLN A 29 18.41 -23.56 -4.65
CA GLN A 29 19.33 -23.42 -5.78
C GLN A 29 20.30 -22.25 -5.55
N PRO A 30 21.63 -22.46 -5.56
CA PRO A 30 22.60 -21.41 -5.26
C PRO A 30 22.49 -20.17 -6.17
N ALA A 31 22.21 -20.37 -7.46
CA ALA A 31 22.07 -19.27 -8.41
C ALA A 31 20.84 -18.39 -8.13
N ILE A 32 19.71 -18.99 -7.76
CA ILE A 32 18.48 -18.26 -7.40
C ILE A 32 18.68 -17.51 -6.09
N ARG A 33 19.32 -18.16 -5.11
CA ARG A 33 19.64 -17.54 -3.82
C ARG A 33 20.53 -16.31 -3.99
N ALA A 34 21.60 -16.43 -4.78
CA ALA A 34 22.51 -15.31 -5.06
C ALA A 34 21.79 -14.16 -5.80
N ALA A 35 20.95 -14.48 -6.79
CA ALA A 35 20.16 -13.46 -7.50
C ALA A 35 19.14 -12.77 -6.59
N ALA A 36 18.54 -13.50 -5.64
CA ALA A 36 17.60 -12.94 -4.67
C ALA A 36 18.30 -12.04 -3.64
N GLU A 37 19.47 -12.44 -3.13
CA GLU A 37 20.30 -11.62 -2.24
C GLU A 37 20.74 -10.33 -2.94
N TRP A 38 21.18 -10.42 -4.20
CA TRP A 38 21.47 -9.25 -5.04
C TRP A 38 20.24 -8.35 -5.20
N ALA A 39 19.09 -8.92 -5.54
CA ALA A 39 17.85 -8.17 -5.77
C ALA A 39 17.40 -7.41 -4.50
N ILE A 40 17.51 -8.05 -3.33
CA ILE A 40 17.19 -7.42 -2.04
C ILE A 40 18.14 -6.25 -1.79
N ALA A 41 19.44 -6.48 -1.86
CA ALA A 41 20.44 -5.44 -1.62
C ALA A 41 20.24 -4.25 -2.57
N ARG A 42 20.02 -4.53 -3.85
CA ARG A 42 19.82 -3.51 -4.88
C ARG A 42 18.51 -2.74 -4.70
N ALA A 43 17.43 -3.41 -4.33
CA ALA A 43 16.16 -2.75 -4.01
C ALA A 43 16.31 -1.78 -2.83
N LEU A 44 16.97 -2.21 -1.75
CA LEU A 44 17.18 -1.38 -0.55
C LEU A 44 18.11 -0.20 -0.82
N GLU A 45 19.11 -0.36 -1.69
CA GLU A 45 20.00 0.74 -2.13
C GLU A 45 19.26 1.78 -2.97
N LEU A 46 18.40 1.34 -3.90
CA LEU A 46 17.74 2.20 -4.87
C LEU A 46 16.43 2.82 -4.37
N ALA A 47 15.75 2.18 -3.41
CA ALA A 47 14.46 2.65 -2.95
C ALA A 47 14.55 3.99 -2.22
N GLU A 48 13.64 4.90 -2.59
CA GLU A 48 13.50 6.22 -2.00
C GLU A 48 12.10 6.32 -1.36
N PRO A 49 11.88 5.67 -0.20
CA PRO A 49 10.56 5.60 0.39
C PRO A 49 10.07 6.98 0.84
N ALA A 50 8.91 7.37 0.33
CA ALA A 50 8.22 8.60 0.68
C ALA A 50 6.70 8.38 0.74
N GLY A 51 6.02 9.13 1.59
CA GLY A 51 4.57 9.08 1.66
C GLY A 51 3.96 10.36 2.19
N VAL A 52 2.72 10.61 1.79
CA VAL A 52 1.89 11.74 2.21
C VAL A 52 0.64 11.20 2.87
N TYR A 53 0.19 11.84 3.93
CA TYR A 53 -1.01 11.42 4.64
C TYR A 53 -1.86 12.59 5.10
N ARG A 54 -3.13 12.28 5.37
CA ARG A 54 -4.09 13.17 5.99
C ARG A 54 -5.06 12.38 6.86
N TRP A 55 -5.27 12.88 8.07
CA TRP A 55 -6.31 12.47 9.00
C TRP A 55 -7.55 13.31 8.76
N VAL A 56 -8.69 12.66 8.51
CA VAL A 56 -9.96 13.34 8.22
C VAL A 56 -11.09 12.72 9.03
N PRO A 57 -11.86 13.52 9.80
CA PRO A 57 -13.03 13.01 10.49
C PRO A 57 -14.11 12.49 9.53
N VAL A 58 -14.83 11.45 9.96
CA VAL A 58 -15.95 10.87 9.20
C VAL A 58 -17.23 11.59 9.57
N ALA A 59 -17.88 12.22 8.59
CA ALA A 59 -19.16 12.87 8.77
C ALA A 59 -20.31 11.86 8.72
N ARG A 60 -20.32 10.99 7.70
CA ARG A 60 -21.26 9.87 7.57
C ARG A 60 -20.74 8.79 6.63
N LEU A 61 -21.28 7.59 6.78
CA LEU A 61 -20.98 6.45 5.91
C LEU A 61 -22.29 5.70 5.62
N GLU A 62 -22.83 5.86 4.42
CA GLU A 62 -24.14 5.35 4.03
C GLU A 62 -24.16 5.00 2.55
N GLY A 63 -24.86 3.91 2.17
CA GLY A 63 -25.08 3.55 0.77
C GLY A 63 -23.81 3.31 -0.05
N GLY A 64 -22.72 2.86 0.59
CA GLY A 64 -21.43 2.66 -0.08
C GLY A 64 -20.58 3.93 -0.25
N VAL A 65 -21.03 5.07 0.29
CA VAL A 65 -20.35 6.37 0.18
C VAL A 65 -19.84 6.81 1.55
N LEU A 66 -18.54 7.06 1.64
CA LEU A 66 -17.92 7.66 2.81
C LEU A 66 -17.83 9.17 2.62
N VAL A 67 -18.55 9.92 3.45
CA VAL A 67 -18.49 11.39 3.46
C VAL A 67 -17.63 11.84 4.63
N LEU A 68 -16.62 12.63 4.29
CA LEU A 68 -15.66 13.18 5.23
C LEU A 68 -16.02 14.62 5.59
N GLU A 69 -15.58 15.06 6.77
CA GLU A 69 -15.67 16.48 7.11
C GLU A 69 -14.91 17.32 6.06
N GLY A 70 -15.46 18.50 5.73
CA GLY A 70 -14.98 19.31 4.60
C GLY A 70 -15.59 18.94 3.25
N GLY A 71 -16.55 18.01 3.20
CA GLY A 71 -17.41 17.78 2.02
C GLY A 71 -16.88 16.81 0.97
N HIS A 72 -15.71 16.20 1.21
CA HIS A 72 -15.18 15.16 0.33
C HIS A 72 -16.01 13.87 0.46
N ALA A 73 -16.25 13.19 -0.65
CA ALA A 73 -16.97 11.93 -0.70
C ALA A 73 -16.14 10.89 -1.45
N LEU A 74 -16.05 9.68 -0.89
CA LEU A 74 -15.43 8.51 -1.52
C LEU A 74 -16.52 7.49 -1.84
N HIS A 75 -16.67 7.13 -3.11
CA HIS A 75 -17.61 6.12 -3.59
C HIS A 75 -16.94 4.75 -3.56
N ILE A 76 -17.00 4.11 -2.40
CA ILE A 76 -16.31 2.84 -2.10
C ILE A 76 -17.14 1.64 -2.57
N GLY A 77 -18.46 1.78 -2.60
CA GLY A 77 -19.37 0.72 -3.04
C GLY A 77 -19.62 -0.35 -1.98
N GLU A 78 -19.76 -1.59 -2.43
CA GLU A 78 -20.27 -2.72 -1.64
C GLU A 78 -19.52 -2.98 -0.33
N LYS A 79 -18.22 -2.67 -0.29
CA LYS A 79 -17.34 -2.95 0.84
C LYS A 79 -17.02 -1.73 1.69
N ALA A 80 -17.81 -0.66 1.57
CA ALA A 80 -17.69 0.50 2.43
C ALA A 80 -17.99 0.17 3.91
N ASP A 81 -18.76 -0.90 4.18
CA ASP A 81 -19.04 -1.42 5.52
C ASP A 81 -17.77 -1.76 6.32
N LEU A 82 -16.66 -2.09 5.64
CA LEU A 82 -15.36 -2.32 6.28
C LEU A 82 -14.81 -1.10 7.04
N LEU A 83 -15.30 0.09 6.71
CA LEU A 83 -14.94 1.34 7.38
C LEU A 83 -15.97 1.75 8.43
N GLN A 84 -17.07 1.01 8.63
CA GLN A 84 -17.94 1.23 9.78
C GLN A 84 -17.34 0.55 11.03
N PRO A 85 -17.34 1.20 12.20
CA PRO A 85 -17.92 2.51 12.54
C PRO A 85 -16.84 3.59 12.72
N ALA A 86 -16.01 3.83 11.71
CA ALA A 86 -14.94 4.83 11.78
C ALA A 86 -15.47 6.21 12.18
N ARG A 87 -14.74 6.86 13.10
CA ARG A 87 -14.94 8.27 13.47
C ARG A 87 -13.95 9.18 12.74
N GLU A 88 -12.85 8.62 12.31
CA GLU A 88 -11.78 9.31 11.61
C GLU A 88 -11.09 8.31 10.68
N VAL A 89 -10.56 8.79 9.56
CA VAL A 89 -9.78 7.98 8.62
C VAL A 89 -8.40 8.58 8.40
N LEU A 90 -7.42 7.70 8.22
CA LEU A 90 -6.11 7.99 7.66
C LEU A 90 -6.15 7.71 6.15
N ALA A 91 -6.16 8.76 5.34
CA ALA A 91 -5.91 8.69 3.91
C ALA A 91 -4.40 8.86 3.68
N PHE A 92 -3.81 8.05 2.80
CA PHE A 92 -2.38 8.15 2.50
C PHE A 92 -2.04 7.68 1.09
N ALA A 93 -0.89 8.13 0.61
CA ALA A 93 -0.23 7.62 -0.58
C ALA A 93 1.28 7.49 -0.32
N GLU A 94 1.90 6.52 -0.95
CA GLU A 94 3.30 6.16 -0.73
C GLU A 94 3.95 5.68 -2.02
N THR A 95 5.28 5.80 -2.07
CA THR A 95 6.12 5.36 -3.17
C THR A 95 7.49 4.95 -2.65
N ILE A 96 8.21 4.14 -3.42
CA ILE A 96 9.64 3.87 -3.23
C ILE A 96 10.50 4.54 -4.31
N GLY A 97 9.94 5.51 -5.02
CA GLY A 97 10.61 6.20 -6.12
C GLY A 97 10.69 5.35 -7.41
N PRO A 98 11.24 5.91 -8.49
CA PRO A 98 11.26 5.25 -9.80
C PRO A 98 12.47 4.31 -10.00
N LYS A 99 13.53 4.47 -9.21
CA LYS A 99 14.85 3.86 -9.47
C LYS A 99 14.83 2.34 -9.51
N VAL A 100 14.05 1.69 -8.64
CA VAL A 100 13.91 0.23 -8.66
C VAL A 100 13.30 -0.24 -9.97
N GLU A 101 12.24 0.42 -10.45
CA GLU A 101 11.57 0.07 -11.72
C GLU A 101 12.43 0.37 -12.95
N GLU A 102 13.28 1.40 -12.87
CA GLU A 102 14.30 1.69 -13.90
C GLU A 102 15.36 0.59 -13.98
N GLU A 103 15.88 0.13 -12.85
CA GLU A 103 16.86 -0.97 -12.79
C GLU A 103 16.25 -2.31 -13.23
N VAL A 104 14.99 -2.59 -12.87
CA VAL A 104 14.25 -3.76 -13.37
C VAL A 104 14.22 -3.75 -14.91
N ARG A 105 13.87 -2.61 -15.51
CA ARG A 105 13.85 -2.47 -16.98
C ARG A 105 15.24 -2.62 -17.59
N ALA A 106 16.29 -2.15 -16.92
CA ALA A 106 17.68 -2.35 -17.36
C ALA A 106 18.04 -3.84 -17.37
N CYS A 107 17.77 -4.57 -16.28
CA CYS A 107 18.01 -6.01 -16.19
C CYS A 107 17.37 -6.78 -17.36
N PHE A 108 16.10 -6.50 -17.66
CA PHE A 108 15.41 -7.16 -18.78
C PHE A 108 16.03 -6.82 -20.14
N ARG A 109 16.44 -5.57 -20.39
CA ARG A 109 17.13 -5.19 -21.63
C ARG A 109 18.49 -5.87 -21.79
N GLU A 110 19.16 -6.16 -20.69
CA GLU A 110 20.48 -6.80 -20.64
C GLU A 110 20.42 -8.33 -20.65
N GLY A 111 19.23 -8.94 -20.72
CA GLY A 111 19.04 -10.39 -20.68
C GLY A 111 19.15 -11.00 -19.27
N ARG A 112 19.24 -10.18 -18.22
CA ARG A 112 19.27 -10.58 -16.80
C ARG A 112 17.85 -10.79 -16.27
N ALA A 113 17.13 -11.74 -16.88
CA ALA A 113 15.69 -11.90 -16.64
C ALA A 113 15.35 -12.37 -15.22
N LEU A 114 16.16 -13.25 -14.62
CA LEU A 114 15.96 -13.72 -13.26
C LEU A 114 16.17 -12.59 -12.25
N GLU A 115 17.26 -11.84 -12.39
CA GLU A 115 17.56 -10.68 -11.56
C GLU A 115 16.48 -9.60 -11.68
N GLY A 116 16.06 -9.28 -12.91
CA GLY A 116 14.99 -8.31 -13.15
C GLY A 116 13.67 -8.71 -12.50
N TYR A 117 13.30 -9.99 -12.59
CA TYR A 117 12.10 -10.52 -11.94
C TYR A 117 12.18 -10.46 -10.41
N LEU A 118 13.30 -10.91 -9.82
CA LEU A 118 13.49 -10.91 -8.37
C LEU A 118 13.57 -9.49 -7.82
N LEU A 119 14.20 -8.55 -8.55
CA LEU A 119 14.24 -7.14 -8.19
C LEU A 119 12.85 -6.50 -8.23
N ASP A 120 12.02 -6.85 -9.22
CA ASP A 120 10.64 -6.35 -9.28
C ASP A 120 9.81 -6.83 -8.08
N CYS A 121 9.99 -8.11 -7.71
CA CYS A 121 9.39 -8.70 -6.52
C CYS A 121 9.87 -8.02 -5.24
N ALA A 122 11.18 -7.78 -5.11
CA ALA A 122 11.77 -7.05 -3.99
C ALA A 122 11.21 -5.62 -3.91
N GLY A 123 11.01 -4.94 -5.04
CA GLY A 123 10.35 -3.64 -5.10
C GLY A 123 8.90 -3.67 -4.58
N VAL A 124 8.14 -4.74 -4.84
CA VAL A 124 6.79 -4.89 -4.25
C VAL A 124 6.86 -5.07 -2.73
N LEU A 125 7.85 -5.82 -2.23
CA LEU A 125 8.05 -6.00 -0.79
C LEU A 125 8.48 -4.68 -0.11
N ALA A 126 9.42 -3.95 -0.72
CA ALA A 126 9.81 -2.60 -0.27
C ALA A 126 8.61 -1.67 -0.16
N LEU A 127 7.76 -1.60 -1.19
CA LEU A 127 6.54 -0.79 -1.16
C LEU A 127 5.60 -1.24 -0.03
N SER A 128 5.42 -2.55 0.18
CA SER A 128 4.62 -3.05 1.31
C SER A 128 5.17 -2.62 2.67
N ARG A 129 6.49 -2.50 2.83
CA ARG A 129 7.12 -2.04 4.07
C ARG A 129 6.94 -0.55 4.31
N ALA A 130 6.92 0.25 3.25
CA ALA A 130 6.48 1.65 3.34
C ALA A 130 5.02 1.70 3.84
N GLY A 131 4.14 0.84 3.32
CA GLY A 131 2.75 0.69 3.79
C GLY A 131 2.60 0.33 5.27
N ASP A 132 3.50 -0.50 5.80
CA ASP A 132 3.52 -0.86 7.22
C ASP A 132 3.76 0.36 8.13
N TYR A 133 4.36 1.45 7.62
CA TYR A 133 4.46 2.71 8.36
C TYR A 133 3.09 3.33 8.64
N PHE A 134 2.23 3.47 7.63
CA PHE A 134 0.89 4.05 7.80
C PHE A 134 -0.05 3.14 8.58
N ARG A 135 0.11 1.82 8.44
CA ARG A 135 -0.60 0.86 9.29
C ARG A 135 -0.27 1.08 10.77
N ARG A 136 1.02 1.13 11.11
CA ARG A 136 1.47 1.40 12.49
C ARG A 136 1.01 2.76 12.99
N MET A 137 1.09 3.80 12.16
CA MET A 137 0.57 5.12 12.51
C MET A 137 -0.91 5.08 12.90
N ALA A 138 -1.74 4.35 12.14
CA ALA A 138 -3.15 4.20 12.47
C ALA A 138 -3.39 3.40 13.75
N GLU A 139 -2.64 2.32 13.95
CA GLU A 139 -2.70 1.49 15.15
C GLU A 139 -2.30 2.26 16.41
N GLU A 140 -1.22 3.04 16.34
CA GLU A 140 -0.71 3.84 17.44
C GLU A 140 -1.68 4.96 17.82
N GLU A 141 -2.24 5.68 16.84
CA GLU A 141 -3.23 6.72 17.11
C GLU A 141 -4.52 6.12 17.69
N ALA A 142 -4.98 4.99 17.16
CA ALA A 142 -6.13 4.29 17.69
C ALA A 142 -5.89 3.85 19.14
N ALA A 143 -4.73 3.22 19.43
CA ALA A 143 -4.34 2.80 20.77
C ALA A 143 -4.29 3.97 21.75
N ARG A 144 -3.71 5.11 21.35
CA ARG A 144 -3.64 6.34 22.16
C ARG A 144 -5.03 6.86 22.57
N ARG A 145 -6.06 6.61 21.76
CA ARG A 145 -7.46 7.00 22.03
C ARG A 145 -8.30 5.88 22.66
N GLY A 146 -7.73 4.69 22.87
CA GLY A 146 -8.49 3.50 23.29
C GLY A 146 -9.38 2.91 22.18
N TRP A 147 -9.20 3.34 20.94
CA TRP A 147 -9.98 2.95 19.76
C TRP A 147 -9.39 1.72 19.04
N GLY A 148 -10.18 1.13 18.16
CA GLY A 148 -9.70 0.12 17.21
C GLY A 148 -9.52 0.69 15.80
N VAL A 149 -9.08 -0.19 14.89
CA VAL A 149 -8.79 0.10 13.49
C VAL A 149 -9.62 -0.78 12.54
N SER A 150 -9.84 -0.30 11.32
CA SER A 150 -10.38 -1.09 10.21
C SER A 150 -9.31 -1.95 9.55
N LEU A 151 -9.72 -2.71 8.52
CA LEU A 151 -8.79 -3.26 7.53
C LEU A 151 -8.15 -2.13 6.70
N PHE A 152 -6.99 -2.41 6.10
CA PHE A 152 -6.47 -1.57 5.02
C PHE A 152 -7.42 -1.64 3.82
N THR A 153 -7.76 -0.51 3.22
CA THR A 153 -8.62 -0.46 2.03
C THR A 153 -8.00 0.42 0.96
N ALA A 154 -8.14 0.03 -0.30
CA ALA A 154 -7.58 0.78 -1.42
C ALA A 154 -8.43 0.61 -2.70
N PRO A 155 -8.60 1.68 -3.50
CA PRO A 155 -9.23 1.61 -4.81
C PRO A 155 -8.55 0.57 -5.73
N GLY A 156 -9.33 -0.08 -6.58
CA GLY A 156 -8.86 -1.10 -7.54
C GLY A 156 -8.58 -2.48 -6.94
N SER A 157 -8.44 -2.59 -5.62
CA SER A 157 -8.23 -3.88 -4.94
C SER A 157 -9.52 -4.49 -4.40
N LEU A 158 -10.41 -3.66 -3.86
CA LEU A 158 -11.59 -4.07 -3.11
C LEU A 158 -12.80 -4.28 -4.03
N VAL A 159 -13.61 -5.31 -3.78
CA VAL A 159 -14.88 -5.49 -4.49
C VAL A 159 -15.77 -4.26 -4.27
N GLY A 160 -16.31 -3.69 -5.35
CA GLY A 160 -17.12 -2.48 -5.33
C GLY A 160 -16.34 -1.16 -5.40
N TRP A 161 -15.01 -1.16 -5.13
CA TRP A 161 -14.18 0.06 -5.20
C TRP A 161 -13.23 0.00 -6.40
N PRO A 162 -13.62 0.49 -7.58
CA PRO A 162 -12.80 0.40 -8.77
C PRO A 162 -11.61 1.39 -8.71
N LEU A 163 -10.66 1.23 -9.64
CA LEU A 163 -9.44 2.06 -9.67
C LEU A 163 -9.75 3.56 -9.80
N GLN A 164 -10.87 3.92 -10.43
CA GLN A 164 -11.32 5.29 -10.58
C GLN A 164 -11.50 6.01 -9.24
N GLY A 165 -11.83 5.29 -8.17
CA GLY A 165 -11.92 5.83 -6.81
C GLY A 165 -10.58 6.41 -6.29
N GLN A 166 -9.47 6.13 -6.97
CA GLN A 166 -8.18 6.74 -6.68
C GLN A 166 -8.18 8.26 -6.93
N GLN A 167 -9.00 8.78 -7.86
CA GLN A 167 -9.16 10.24 -8.03
C GLN A 167 -9.69 10.90 -6.76
N GLU A 168 -10.74 10.35 -6.16
CA GLU A 168 -11.38 10.91 -4.98
C GLU A 168 -10.47 10.80 -3.75
N LEU A 169 -9.79 9.65 -3.60
CA LEU A 169 -8.84 9.43 -2.51
C LEU A 169 -7.62 10.35 -2.62
N CYS A 170 -7.01 10.45 -3.81
CA CYS A 170 -5.83 11.27 -4.02
C CYS A 170 -6.10 12.77 -3.96
N ALA A 171 -7.33 13.22 -4.22
CA ALA A 171 -7.72 14.63 -4.02
C ALA A 171 -7.60 15.08 -2.55
N LEU A 172 -7.55 14.13 -1.60
CA LEU A 172 -7.30 14.42 -0.19
C LEU A 172 -5.81 14.67 0.13
N LEU A 173 -4.90 14.48 -0.82
CA LEU A 173 -3.47 14.36 -0.59
C LEU A 173 -2.67 15.30 -1.50
N ASP A 174 -1.55 15.78 -0.99
CA ASP A 174 -0.55 16.50 -1.79
C ASP A 174 0.46 15.50 -2.37
N LEU A 175 0.09 14.86 -3.49
CA LEU A 175 0.92 13.83 -4.12
C LEU A 175 2.24 14.40 -4.68
N GLU A 176 2.22 15.65 -5.15
CA GLU A 176 3.39 16.31 -5.73
C GLU A 176 4.51 16.43 -4.70
N ALA A 177 4.16 16.63 -3.42
CA ALA A 177 5.12 16.67 -2.33
C ALA A 177 5.96 15.38 -2.21
N ILE A 178 5.52 14.24 -2.73
CA ILE A 178 6.29 12.99 -2.77
C ILE A 178 6.74 12.59 -4.18
N GLY A 179 6.57 13.47 -5.17
CA GLY A 179 6.90 13.19 -6.57
C GLY A 179 5.98 12.17 -7.23
N VAL A 180 4.77 11.96 -6.67
CA VAL A 180 3.77 11.05 -7.23
C VAL A 180 2.75 11.84 -8.05
N THR A 181 2.33 11.26 -9.16
CA THR A 181 1.27 11.81 -10.01
C THR A 181 0.20 10.76 -10.26
N LEU A 182 -1.04 11.20 -10.49
CA LEU A 182 -2.13 10.34 -10.92
C LEU A 182 -2.37 10.56 -12.42
N SER A 183 -2.16 9.53 -13.22
CA SER A 183 -2.37 9.60 -14.67
C SER A 183 -3.86 9.73 -15.03
N PRO A 184 -4.21 10.12 -16.28
CA PRO A 184 -5.60 10.17 -16.75
C PRO A 184 -6.34 8.82 -16.69
N ARG A 185 -5.60 7.71 -16.58
CA ARG A 185 -6.14 6.34 -16.43
C ARG A 185 -6.20 5.89 -14.97
N HIS A 186 -6.08 6.83 -14.02
CA HIS A 186 -6.16 6.56 -12.58
C HIS A 186 -5.04 5.65 -12.06
N VAL A 187 -3.89 5.64 -12.72
CA VAL A 187 -2.71 4.88 -12.28
C VAL A 187 -1.69 5.86 -11.70
N LEU A 188 -1.15 5.52 -10.53
CA LEU A 188 -0.07 6.27 -9.89
C LEU A 188 1.26 6.10 -10.63
N TYR A 189 2.04 7.18 -10.70
CA TYR A 189 3.40 7.17 -11.21
C TYR A 189 4.32 7.88 -10.21
N PRO A 190 5.48 7.30 -9.81
CA PRO A 190 6.10 6.05 -10.28
C PRO A 190 5.26 4.78 -10.08
N GLY A 191 5.51 3.72 -10.87
CA GLY A 191 4.67 2.51 -10.87
C GLY A 191 4.69 1.74 -9.54
N LYS A 192 5.76 1.87 -8.76
CA LYS A 192 5.86 1.35 -7.38
C LYS A 192 5.33 2.37 -6.38
N SER A 193 4.04 2.69 -6.52
CA SER A 193 3.31 3.57 -5.62
C SER A 193 1.96 2.95 -5.24
N ALA A 194 1.46 3.29 -4.06
CA ALA A 194 0.18 2.84 -3.56
C ALA A 194 -0.56 3.98 -2.86
N SER A 195 -1.88 3.85 -2.75
CA SER A 195 -2.70 4.72 -1.92
C SER A 195 -3.71 3.89 -1.16
N GLY A 196 -4.12 4.34 0.01
CA GLY A 196 -5.16 3.66 0.76
C GLY A 196 -5.77 4.50 1.85
N LEU A 197 -6.69 3.84 2.55
CA LEU A 197 -7.52 4.39 3.59
C LEU A 197 -7.61 3.38 4.74
N ILE A 198 -7.46 3.87 5.96
CA ILE A 198 -7.65 3.10 7.20
C ILE A 198 -8.57 3.90 8.11
N GLY A 199 -9.68 3.32 8.56
CA GLY A 199 -10.58 3.89 9.54
C GLY A 199 -10.13 3.59 10.97
N ILE A 200 -10.37 4.54 11.88
CA ILE A 200 -10.20 4.37 13.33
C ILE A 200 -11.46 4.81 14.06
N GLY A 201 -11.75 4.18 15.21
CA GLY A 201 -12.95 4.51 15.97
C GLY A 201 -13.17 3.60 17.18
N PRO A 202 -13.99 4.05 18.16
CA PRO A 202 -14.22 3.31 19.41
C PRO A 202 -15.04 2.03 19.20
N GLY A 203 -15.76 1.90 18.08
CA GLY A 203 -16.56 0.70 17.79
C GLY A 203 -15.79 -0.42 17.08
N PHE A 204 -14.54 -0.16 16.64
CA PHE A 204 -13.69 -1.22 16.11
C PHE A 204 -13.09 -2.04 17.25
N GLN A 205 -13.09 -3.37 17.08
CA GLN A 205 -12.48 -4.30 18.04
C GLN A 205 -11.02 -4.62 17.71
N ALA A 206 -10.67 -4.60 16.42
CA ALA A 206 -9.32 -4.91 15.97
C ALA A 206 -8.32 -3.83 16.42
N ARG A 207 -7.13 -4.26 16.83
CA ARG A 207 -6.02 -3.39 17.24
C ARG A 207 -4.89 -3.34 16.21
N LYS A 208 -4.98 -4.18 15.18
CA LYS A 208 -4.01 -4.30 14.10
C LYS A 208 -4.71 -4.14 12.76
N VAL A 209 -4.08 -3.41 11.85
CA VAL A 209 -4.59 -3.21 10.50
C VAL A 209 -4.25 -4.44 9.69
N GLU A 210 -5.27 -5.25 9.42
CA GLU A 210 -5.11 -6.47 8.64
C GLU A 210 -5.34 -6.23 7.14
N SER A 211 -4.94 -7.23 6.35
CA SER A 211 -5.09 -7.21 4.90
C SER A 211 -6.55 -7.40 4.46
N PRO A 212 -7.03 -6.67 3.44
CA PRO A 212 -8.36 -6.87 2.87
C PRO A 212 -8.43 -8.05 1.88
N CYS A 213 -7.41 -8.90 1.78
CA CYS A 213 -7.30 -9.92 0.71
C CYS A 213 -8.54 -10.81 0.54
N ARG A 214 -9.32 -11.09 1.60
CA ARG A 214 -10.57 -11.87 1.52
C ARG A 214 -11.72 -11.15 0.78
N PHE A 215 -11.61 -9.83 0.63
CA PHE A 215 -12.58 -8.97 -0.05
C PHE A 215 -12.02 -8.39 -1.36
N CYS A 216 -10.88 -8.91 -1.80
CA CYS A 216 -10.23 -8.46 -3.02
C CYS A 216 -10.97 -8.97 -4.27
N GLN A 217 -11.01 -8.17 -5.34
CA GLN A 217 -11.63 -8.55 -6.62
C GLN A 217 -11.04 -9.82 -7.25
N ILE A 218 -9.77 -10.11 -6.97
CA ILE A 218 -9.07 -11.30 -7.46
C ILE A 218 -8.83 -12.33 -6.36
N ALA A 219 -9.58 -12.28 -5.25
CA ALA A 219 -9.33 -13.11 -4.07
C ALA A 219 -9.26 -14.61 -4.40
N ASP A 220 -10.07 -15.09 -5.35
CA ASP A 220 -10.13 -16.51 -5.71
C ASP A 220 -8.98 -16.94 -6.62
N THR A 221 -8.44 -16.04 -7.43
CA THR A 221 -7.36 -16.32 -8.41
C THR A 221 -6.00 -15.79 -7.97
N CYS A 222 -5.91 -15.11 -6.83
CA CYS A 222 -4.69 -14.49 -6.34
C CYS A 222 -3.63 -15.54 -5.98
N TRP A 223 -2.52 -15.54 -6.73
CA TRP A 223 -1.38 -16.43 -6.49
C TRP A 223 -0.77 -16.26 -5.08
N ARG A 224 -0.84 -15.06 -4.47
CA ARG A 224 -0.34 -14.80 -3.10
C ARG A 224 -1.18 -15.45 -2.00
N ARG A 225 -2.44 -15.82 -2.28
CA ARG A 225 -3.30 -16.54 -1.32
C ARG A 225 -3.17 -18.05 -1.42
N ARG A 226 -2.68 -18.55 -2.56
CA ARG A 226 -2.52 -19.98 -2.85
C ARG A 226 -1.10 -20.49 -2.54
N ALA A 227 -0.20 -19.61 -2.08
CA ALA A 227 1.22 -19.85 -1.80
C ALA A 227 1.57 -19.65 -0.33
#